data_AF-A0A959SG32-F1
#
_entry.id   AF-A0A959SG32-F1
#
_cell.length_a   1.000
_cell.length_b   1.000
_cell.length_c   1.000
_cell.angle_alpha   90.00
_cell.angle_beta   90.00
_cell.angle_gamma   90.00
#
_symmetry.space_group_name_H-M   'P 1'
#
loop_
_entity.id
_entity.type
_entity.pdbx_description
1 polymer ?
#
loop_
_entity_poly.entity_id
_entity_poly.type
_entity_poly.pdbx_seq_one_letter_code
_entity_poly.pdbx_strand_id
1 'polypeptide(L)'
;MRPNVPPTVKKLLLGKNTARGQESHDTLKTRWANVRAIWNNDFEEDAGLEKVVRLILAISLFLFPGVYVRWLFWRKGAIYQDLAMEAYILLKTMLPAVVLYEGWWDHPVVFWSVIWLTTETLLYIPTLIFASDALPSPRSFRRSNILIFLNYIEVVQSFAMVHMAGQYMNQPIAEWTDAIYLSFMITSTIGFGEYYPVSALGKLIVSVQSIFYLSYIALFISFFNMGSNRGGYFQRQREKD
;
A
#
# COMPACT_ATOMS: atom_id res chain seq x y z
N MET A 1 16.82 -11.47 26.23
CA MET A 1 17.49 -10.16 26.41
C MET A 1 16.68 -9.09 25.69
N ARG A 2 16.14 -8.10 26.41
CA ARG A 2 15.44 -6.96 25.77
C ARG A 2 16.49 -5.94 25.33
N PRO A 3 16.56 -5.55 24.05
CA PRO A 3 17.53 -4.55 23.61
C PRO A 3 17.26 -3.22 24.32
N ASN A 4 18.29 -2.66 24.95
CA ASN A 4 18.26 -1.35 25.60
C ASN A 4 18.24 -0.26 24.52
N VAL A 5 17.05 0.15 24.09
CA VAL A 5 16.88 1.30 23.19
C VAL A 5 17.06 2.59 24.00
N PRO A 6 17.88 3.56 23.55
CA PRO A 6 18.10 4.82 24.26
C PRO A 6 16.79 5.55 24.57
N PRO A 7 16.67 6.24 25.71
CA PRO A 7 15.41 6.89 26.13
C PRO A 7 14.92 7.96 25.14
N THR A 8 15.84 8.62 24.43
CA THR A 8 15.53 9.62 23.38
C THR A 8 14.90 8.96 22.14
N VAL A 9 15.47 7.84 21.69
CA VAL A 9 14.94 7.03 20.57
C VAL A 9 13.60 6.40 20.95
N LYS A 10 13.49 5.92 22.20
CA LYS A 10 12.23 5.40 22.75
C LYS A 10 11.13 6.47 22.71
N LYS A 11 11.44 7.72 23.09
CA LYS A 11 10.50 8.84 23.07
C LYS A 11 10.10 9.27 21.65
N LEU A 12 11.04 9.20 20.71
CA LEU A 12 10.78 9.50 19.29
C LEU A 12 9.87 8.45 18.63
N LEU A 13 10.13 7.16 18.88
CA LEU A 13 9.40 6.06 18.25
C LEU A 13 8.05 5.75 18.92
N LEU A 14 8.00 5.77 20.25
CA LEU A 14 6.83 5.31 21.02
C LEU A 14 5.95 6.47 21.54
N GLY A 15 6.43 7.71 21.51
CA GLY A 15 5.71 8.87 22.02
C GLY A 15 5.59 8.90 23.56
N LYS A 16 4.79 9.85 24.09
CA LYS A 16 4.48 9.95 25.53
C LYS A 16 3.23 9.11 25.86
N ASN A 17 3.34 8.22 26.85
CA ASN A 17 2.24 7.56 27.57
C ASN A 17 1.09 6.97 26.73
N THR A 18 1.34 5.87 26.03
CA THR A 18 0.30 5.04 25.34
C THR A 18 0.23 3.61 25.87
N ALA A 19 0.54 3.42 27.17
CA ALA A 19 0.38 2.14 27.86
C ALA A 19 -1.07 1.86 28.31
N ARG A 20 -2.07 2.63 27.86
CA ARG A 20 -3.47 2.45 28.28
C ARG A 20 -4.28 1.78 27.17
N GLY A 21 -4.38 0.45 27.26
CA GLY A 21 -5.59 -0.30 26.92
C GLY A 21 -5.92 -0.53 25.45
N GLN A 22 -5.03 -1.12 24.67
CA GLN A 22 -5.45 -1.76 23.41
C GLN A 22 -4.96 -3.20 23.40
N GLU A 23 -5.91 -4.13 23.41
CA GLU A 23 -5.66 -5.56 23.37
C GLU A 23 -4.91 -5.92 22.08
N SER A 24 -3.88 -6.74 22.22
CA SER A 24 -3.21 -7.32 21.07
C SER A 24 -4.11 -8.41 20.49
N HIS A 25 -4.69 -8.16 19.32
CA HIS A 25 -5.40 -9.19 18.57
C HIS A 25 -4.44 -9.87 17.59
N ASP A 26 -4.62 -11.18 17.44
CA ASP A 26 -3.93 -11.97 16.43
C ASP A 26 -4.37 -11.51 15.04
N THR A 27 -3.45 -10.89 14.29
CA THR A 27 -3.76 -10.28 12.99
C THR A 27 -4.40 -11.28 12.03
N LEU A 28 -3.91 -12.52 11.97
CA LEU A 28 -4.45 -13.52 11.04
C LEU A 28 -5.87 -13.92 11.41
N LYS A 29 -6.14 -14.10 12.70
CA LYS A 29 -7.50 -14.43 13.18
C LYS A 29 -8.48 -13.30 12.89
N THR A 30 -8.07 -12.05 13.11
CA THR A 30 -8.91 -10.88 12.78
C THR A 30 -9.18 -10.80 11.28
N ARG A 31 -8.16 -11.00 10.42
CA ARG A 31 -8.37 -11.00 8.96
C ARG A 31 -9.34 -12.09 8.52
N TRP A 32 -9.20 -13.29 9.08
CA TRP A 32 -10.09 -14.41 8.76
C TRP A 32 -11.52 -14.18 9.25
N ALA A 33 -11.68 -13.58 10.44
CA ALA A 33 -12.99 -13.16 10.94
C ALA A 33 -13.66 -12.17 9.99
N ASN A 34 -12.91 -11.20 9.43
CA ASN A 34 -13.45 -10.23 8.46
C ASN A 34 -13.87 -10.91 7.14
N VAL A 35 -13.08 -11.87 6.63
CA VAL A 35 -13.48 -12.68 5.46
C VAL A 35 -14.79 -13.42 5.73
N ARG A 36 -14.92 -14.04 6.91
CA ARG A 36 -16.14 -14.75 7.31
C ARG A 36 -17.32 -13.80 7.46
N ALA A 37 -17.11 -12.61 7.99
CA ALA A 37 -18.15 -11.60 8.16
C ALA A 37 -18.66 -11.07 6.81
N ILE A 38 -17.78 -10.83 5.83
CA ILE A 38 -18.16 -10.50 4.45
C ILE A 38 -18.94 -11.67 3.81
N TRP A 39 -18.52 -12.91 4.06
CA TRP A 39 -19.22 -14.09 3.56
C TRP A 39 -20.65 -14.21 4.14
N ASN A 40 -20.82 -13.88 5.41
CA ASN A 40 -22.10 -13.98 6.13
C ASN A 40 -23.01 -12.76 5.97
N ASN A 41 -22.55 -11.67 5.32
CA ASN A 41 -23.25 -10.38 5.21
C ASN A 41 -23.50 -9.70 6.57
N ASP A 42 -22.52 -9.73 7.47
CA ASP A 42 -22.65 -9.16 8.81
C ASP A 42 -22.52 -7.61 8.83
N PHE A 43 -22.02 -6.98 7.76
CA PHE A 43 -21.67 -5.54 7.75
C PHE A 43 -22.60 -4.62 6.96
N GLU A 44 -23.39 -5.13 6.00
CA GLU A 44 -24.51 -4.48 5.29
C GLU A 44 -25.14 -5.53 4.32
N GLU A 45 -26.23 -5.22 3.60
CA GLU A 45 -26.82 -6.10 2.56
C GLU A 45 -25.89 -6.23 1.32
N ASP A 46 -24.64 -6.63 1.53
CA ASP A 46 -23.65 -6.84 0.50
C ASP A 46 -24.17 -7.91 -0.47
N ALA A 47 -24.52 -7.49 -1.69
CA ALA A 47 -25.14 -8.34 -2.69
C ALA A 47 -24.46 -8.19 -4.05
N GLY A 48 -24.46 -9.27 -4.84
CA GLY A 48 -23.97 -9.26 -6.22
C GLY A 48 -22.48 -8.96 -6.33
N LEU A 49 -22.13 -8.00 -7.19
CA LEU A 49 -20.74 -7.69 -7.58
C LEU A 49 -19.90 -7.19 -6.40
N GLU A 50 -20.48 -6.39 -5.50
CA GLU A 50 -19.76 -5.81 -4.36
C GLU A 50 -19.19 -6.90 -3.45
N LYS A 51 -20.01 -7.88 -3.07
CA LYS A 51 -19.59 -9.00 -2.22
C LYS A 51 -18.44 -9.79 -2.84
N VAL A 52 -18.50 -10.07 -4.14
CA VAL A 52 -17.45 -10.79 -4.88
C VAL A 52 -16.14 -10.00 -4.85
N VAL A 53 -16.19 -8.70 -5.14
CA VAL A 53 -15.01 -7.82 -5.14
C VAL A 53 -14.40 -7.74 -3.73
N ARG A 54 -15.22 -7.51 -2.69
CA ARG A 54 -14.75 -7.43 -1.29
C ARG A 54 -14.12 -8.74 -0.82
N LEU A 55 -14.69 -9.89 -1.20
CA LEU A 55 -14.15 -11.20 -0.84
C LEU A 55 -12.80 -11.47 -1.52
N ILE A 56 -12.68 -11.18 -2.83
CA ILE A 56 -11.42 -11.30 -3.57
C ILE A 56 -10.34 -10.43 -2.92
N LEU A 57 -10.66 -9.17 -2.63
CA LEU A 57 -9.73 -8.24 -1.99
C LEU A 57 -9.31 -8.73 -0.60
N ALA A 58 -10.27 -9.12 0.26
CA ALA A 58 -9.99 -9.58 1.61
C ALA A 58 -9.15 -10.87 1.63
N ILE A 59 -9.39 -11.82 0.72
CA ILE A 59 -8.59 -13.04 0.59
C ILE A 59 -7.19 -12.73 0.03
N SER A 60 -7.08 -11.81 -0.93
CA SER A 60 -5.80 -11.45 -1.53
C SER A 60 -4.79 -10.92 -0.50
N LEU A 61 -5.26 -10.31 0.59
CA LEU A 61 -4.40 -9.81 1.66
C LEU A 61 -3.52 -10.91 2.29
N PHE A 62 -3.96 -12.17 2.28
CA PHE A 62 -3.18 -13.30 2.81
C PHE A 62 -2.00 -13.68 1.92
N LEU A 63 -1.96 -13.23 0.67
CA LEU A 63 -0.85 -13.51 -0.26
C LEU A 63 0.35 -12.61 0.00
N PHE A 64 0.19 -11.55 0.80
CA PHE A 64 1.18 -10.49 0.89
C PHE A 64 1.97 -10.46 2.19
N PRO A 65 3.26 -10.09 2.15
CA PRO A 65 4.13 -10.15 3.31
C PRO A 65 3.69 -9.22 4.45
N GLY A 66 3.04 -8.09 4.16
CA GLY A 66 2.64 -7.11 5.17
C GLY A 66 1.74 -7.68 6.27
N VAL A 67 0.86 -8.64 5.95
CA VAL A 67 0.02 -9.32 6.95
C VAL A 67 0.89 -10.16 7.89
N TYR A 68 1.90 -10.85 7.37
CA TYR A 68 2.81 -11.66 8.15
C TYR A 68 3.80 -10.82 8.97
N VAL A 69 4.20 -9.64 8.48
CA VAL A 69 4.97 -8.67 9.27
C VAL A 69 4.16 -8.23 10.49
N ARG A 70 2.88 -7.84 10.32
CA ARG A 70 2.02 -7.51 11.47
C ARG A 70 1.85 -8.69 12.41
N TRP A 71 1.62 -9.88 11.86
CA TRP A 71 1.50 -11.11 12.63
C TRP A 71 2.77 -11.39 13.44
N LEU A 72 3.97 -11.27 12.88
CA LEU A 72 5.23 -11.52 13.60
C LEU A 72 5.37 -10.66 14.87
N PHE A 73 4.86 -9.42 14.82
CA PHE A 73 4.91 -8.47 15.92
C PHE A 73 3.65 -8.47 16.79
N TRP A 74 2.72 -9.43 16.59
CA TRP A 74 1.42 -9.38 17.24
C TRP A 74 1.53 -9.33 18.77
N ARG A 75 2.32 -10.24 19.36
CA ARG A 75 2.50 -10.36 20.82
C ARG A 75 3.20 -9.16 21.48
N LYS A 76 3.88 -8.30 20.72
CA LYS A 76 4.60 -7.14 21.26
C LYS A 76 3.68 -5.93 21.49
N GLY A 77 2.45 -5.98 20.97
CA GLY A 77 1.43 -4.94 21.14
C GLY A 77 1.28 -4.07 19.89
N ALA A 78 0.15 -3.35 19.81
CA ALA A 78 -0.25 -2.62 18.61
C ALA A 78 0.80 -1.61 18.10
N ILE A 79 1.51 -0.91 19.02
CA ILE A 79 2.51 0.10 18.61
C ILE A 79 3.68 -0.54 17.86
N TYR A 80 4.12 -1.73 18.28
CA TYR A 80 5.19 -2.43 17.59
C TYR A 80 4.74 -2.99 16.24
N GLN A 81 3.47 -3.40 16.11
CA GLN A 81 2.91 -3.80 14.82
C GLN A 81 2.91 -2.63 13.83
N ASP A 82 2.52 -1.43 14.28
CA ASP A 82 2.51 -0.27 13.40
C ASP A 82 3.92 0.18 13.02
N LEU A 83 4.87 0.20 13.97
CA LEU A 83 6.25 0.54 13.67
C LEU A 83 6.89 -0.48 12.72
N ALA A 84 6.60 -1.77 12.88
CA ALA A 84 7.06 -2.81 11.96
C ALA A 84 6.48 -2.60 10.56
N MET A 85 5.21 -2.20 10.45
CA MET A 85 4.61 -1.84 9.16
C MET A 85 5.19 -0.57 8.55
N GLU A 86 5.47 0.46 9.35
CA GLU A 86 6.13 1.68 8.88
C GLU A 86 7.52 1.35 8.31
N ALA A 87 8.30 0.54 9.02
CA ALA A 87 9.59 0.06 8.54
C ALA A 87 9.47 -0.78 7.27
N TYR A 88 8.48 -1.68 7.20
CA TYR A 88 8.21 -2.49 6.02
C TYR A 88 7.87 -1.64 4.80
N ILE A 89 6.97 -0.66 4.93
CA ILE A 89 6.60 0.25 3.84
C ILE A 89 7.81 1.05 3.39
N LEU A 90 8.63 1.58 4.31
CA LEU A 90 9.85 2.30 3.96
C LEU A 90 10.84 1.45 3.18
N LEU A 91 11.11 0.23 3.64
CA LEU A 91 12.01 -0.71 2.95
C LEU A 91 11.49 -1.07 1.56
N LYS A 92 10.18 -1.33 1.48
CA LYS A 92 9.48 -1.62 0.22
C LYS A 92 9.55 -0.45 -0.75
N THR A 93 9.37 0.79 -0.29
CA THR A 93 9.53 2.00 -1.12
C THR A 93 10.97 2.19 -1.58
N MET A 94 11.96 1.89 -0.74
CA MET A 94 13.38 2.04 -1.12
C MET A 94 13.84 0.97 -2.12
N LEU A 95 13.24 -0.23 -2.09
CA LEU A 95 13.66 -1.34 -2.92
C LEU A 95 13.71 -1.02 -4.42
N PRO A 96 12.65 -0.55 -5.09
CA PRO A 96 12.71 -0.24 -6.53
C PRO A 96 13.71 0.89 -6.84
N ALA A 97 13.91 1.86 -5.93
CA ALA A 97 14.94 2.88 -6.11
C ALA A 97 16.36 2.29 -6.12
N VAL A 98 16.66 1.37 -5.19
CA VAL A 98 17.96 0.67 -5.14
C VAL A 98 18.14 -0.20 -6.39
N VAL A 99 17.10 -0.92 -6.81
CA VAL A 99 17.14 -1.76 -8.02
C VAL A 99 17.42 -0.94 -9.27
N LEU A 100 16.80 0.24 -9.39
CA LEU A 100 17.05 1.19 -10.48
C LEU A 100 18.45 1.80 -10.41
N TYR A 101 18.96 2.11 -9.23
CA TYR A 101 20.29 2.71 -9.10
C TYR A 101 21.41 1.71 -9.39
N GLU A 102 21.27 0.46 -8.92
CA GLU A 102 22.28 -0.59 -9.05
C GLU A 102 22.20 -1.39 -10.36
N GLY A 103 21.18 -1.14 -11.21
CA GLY A 103 21.04 -1.88 -12.47
C GLY A 103 20.42 -3.27 -12.34
N TRP A 104 19.73 -3.58 -11.24
CA TRP A 104 19.25 -4.93 -10.94
C TRP A 104 17.89 -5.29 -11.55
N TRP A 105 17.35 -4.45 -12.42
CA TRP A 105 16.04 -4.67 -13.06
C TRP A 105 16.03 -5.93 -13.94
N ASP A 106 17.18 -6.37 -14.44
CA ASP A 106 17.32 -7.59 -15.27
C ASP A 106 17.45 -8.88 -14.44
N HIS A 107 17.63 -8.79 -13.11
CA HIS A 107 17.71 -9.98 -12.26
C HIS A 107 16.32 -10.55 -11.98
N PRO A 108 15.98 -11.77 -12.43
CA PRO A 108 14.61 -12.28 -12.37
C PRO A 108 14.04 -12.34 -10.95
N VAL A 109 14.84 -12.76 -9.98
CA VAL A 109 14.42 -12.85 -8.57
C VAL A 109 14.09 -11.47 -8.01
N VAL A 110 14.91 -10.47 -8.30
CA VAL A 110 14.72 -9.09 -7.84
C VAL A 110 13.50 -8.48 -8.51
N PHE A 111 13.41 -8.62 -9.83
CA PHE A 111 12.28 -8.14 -10.63
C PHE A 111 10.95 -8.69 -10.11
N TRP A 112 10.82 -10.01 -9.98
CA TRP A 112 9.58 -10.63 -9.50
C TRP A 112 9.27 -10.30 -8.05
N SER A 113 10.30 -10.07 -7.21
CA SER A 113 10.10 -9.62 -5.83
C SER A 113 9.51 -8.21 -5.79
N VAL A 114 10.02 -7.28 -6.59
CA VAL A 114 9.46 -5.92 -6.72
C VAL A 114 8.02 -6.00 -7.22
N ILE A 115 7.75 -6.75 -8.30
CA ILE A 115 6.38 -6.93 -8.82
C ILE A 115 5.42 -7.48 -7.76
N TRP A 116 5.84 -8.49 -6.99
CA TRP A 116 5.01 -9.09 -5.95
C TRP A 116 4.68 -8.06 -4.85
N LEU A 117 5.67 -7.28 -4.41
CA LEU A 117 5.47 -6.20 -3.44
C LEU A 117 4.60 -5.08 -4.01
N THR A 118 4.82 -4.64 -5.25
CA THR A 118 3.98 -3.61 -5.88
C THR A 118 2.54 -4.08 -5.98
N THR A 119 2.32 -5.35 -6.33
CA THR A 119 0.97 -5.95 -6.40
C THR A 119 0.25 -5.89 -5.06
N GLU A 120 0.94 -6.05 -3.93
CA GLU A 120 0.36 -5.80 -2.61
C GLU A 120 -0.17 -4.37 -2.48
N THR A 121 0.59 -3.35 -2.93
CA THR A 121 0.13 -1.96 -2.89
C THR A 121 -1.04 -1.74 -3.84
N LEU A 122 -0.97 -2.31 -5.05
CA LEU A 122 -2.03 -2.22 -6.06
C LEU A 122 -3.35 -2.81 -5.57
N LEU A 123 -3.34 -3.90 -4.77
CA LEU A 123 -4.55 -4.49 -4.18
C LEU A 123 -4.94 -3.86 -2.85
N TYR A 124 -4.00 -3.32 -2.08
CA TYR A 124 -4.28 -2.63 -0.83
C TYR A 124 -5.15 -1.38 -1.03
N ILE A 125 -4.95 -0.63 -2.12
CA ILE A 125 -5.72 0.59 -2.40
C ILE A 125 -7.20 0.30 -2.67
N PRO A 126 -7.58 -0.60 -3.61
CA PRO A 126 -8.97 -1.03 -3.76
C PRO A 126 -9.54 -1.64 -2.47
N THR A 127 -8.74 -2.34 -1.68
CA THR A 127 -9.18 -2.85 -0.35
C THR A 127 -9.56 -1.70 0.58
N LEU A 128 -8.79 -0.61 0.61
CA LEU A 128 -9.14 0.59 1.38
C LEU A 128 -10.40 1.31 0.86
N ILE A 129 -10.76 1.15 -0.42
CA ILE A 129 -11.94 1.78 -1.01
C ILE A 129 -13.19 0.93 -0.77
N PHE A 130 -13.12 -0.37 -1.08
CA PHE A 130 -14.29 -1.26 -1.10
C PHE A 130 -14.45 -2.10 0.16
N ALA A 131 -13.37 -2.39 0.90
CA ALA A 131 -13.37 -3.27 2.07
C ALA A 131 -12.64 -2.61 3.26
N SER A 132 -12.89 -1.30 3.44
CA SER A 132 -12.22 -0.50 4.47
C SER A 132 -12.54 -0.95 5.90
N ASP A 133 -13.75 -1.47 6.11
CA ASP A 133 -14.26 -2.11 7.32
C ASP A 133 -13.47 -3.38 7.69
N ALA A 134 -12.97 -4.09 6.68
CA ALA A 134 -12.10 -5.24 6.88
C ALA A 134 -10.67 -4.84 7.31
N LEU A 135 -10.33 -3.54 7.31
CA LEU A 135 -9.03 -3.02 7.71
C LEU A 135 -9.10 -2.31 9.08
N PRO A 136 -8.04 -2.44 9.92
CA PRO A 136 -7.99 -1.72 11.18
C PRO A 136 -7.94 -0.20 10.92
N SER A 137 -8.67 0.56 11.73
CA SER A 137 -8.70 2.01 11.62
C SER A 137 -7.30 2.62 11.84
N PRO A 138 -6.93 3.66 11.06
CA PRO A 138 -5.62 4.28 11.19
C PRO A 138 -5.50 5.00 12.54
N ARG A 139 -4.43 4.73 13.27
CA ARG A 139 -4.20 5.33 14.61
C ARG A 139 -3.94 6.83 14.58
N SER A 140 -3.40 7.32 13.47
CA SER A 140 -3.16 8.73 13.25
C SER A 140 -3.35 9.06 11.78
N PHE A 141 -4.23 10.02 11.52
CA PHE A 141 -4.48 10.55 10.18
C PHE A 141 -3.19 11.04 9.50
N ARG A 142 -2.34 11.77 10.23
CA ARG A 142 -1.06 12.29 9.72
C ARG A 142 -0.10 11.16 9.33
N ARG A 143 -0.06 10.07 10.11
CA ARG A 143 0.75 8.88 9.76
C ARG A 143 0.24 8.22 8.49
N SER A 144 -1.08 8.05 8.38
CA SER A 144 -1.71 7.47 7.20
C SER A 144 -1.37 8.24 5.93
N ASN A 145 -1.42 9.58 5.97
CA ASN A 145 -1.10 10.41 4.80
C ASN A 145 0.36 10.26 4.36
N ILE A 146 1.30 10.17 5.30
CA ILE A 146 2.72 9.94 4.99
C ILE A 146 2.91 8.56 4.33
N LEU A 147 2.26 7.52 4.86
CA LEU A 147 2.36 6.16 4.31
C LEU A 147 1.74 6.05 2.92
N ILE A 148 0.61 6.72 2.69
CA ILE A 148 -0.03 6.81 1.38
C ILE A 148 0.93 7.46 0.38
N PHE A 149 1.57 8.57 0.75
CA PHE A 149 2.58 9.23 -0.08
C PHE A 149 3.79 8.35 -0.40
N LEU A 150 4.29 7.57 0.58
CA LEU A 150 5.37 6.61 0.36
C LEU A 150 4.97 5.47 -0.58
N ASN A 151 3.73 4.97 -0.48
CA ASN A 151 3.19 3.98 -1.40
C ASN A 151 3.08 4.53 -2.84
N TYR A 152 2.76 5.81 -3.01
CA TYR A 152 2.77 6.44 -4.34
C TYR A 152 4.17 6.45 -4.96
N ILE A 153 5.17 6.88 -4.20
CA ILE A 153 6.57 6.88 -4.66
C ILE A 153 7.00 5.46 -5.03
N GLU A 154 6.66 4.48 -4.18
CA GLU A 154 6.97 3.07 -4.41
C GLU A 154 6.39 2.56 -5.74
N VAL A 155 5.12 2.83 -6.01
CA VAL A 155 4.49 2.37 -7.25
C VAL A 155 5.07 3.08 -8.47
N VAL A 156 5.32 4.39 -8.39
CA VAL A 156 5.99 5.13 -9.48
C VAL A 156 7.36 4.54 -9.79
N GLN A 157 8.18 4.27 -8.78
CA GLN A 157 9.51 3.68 -8.99
C GLN A 157 9.43 2.23 -9.47
N SER A 158 8.43 1.47 -9.02
CA SER A 158 8.23 0.08 -9.46
C SER A 158 7.84 0.00 -10.94
N PHE A 159 6.94 0.88 -11.41
CA PHE A 159 6.65 0.98 -12.84
C PHE A 159 7.84 1.50 -13.65
N ALA A 160 8.64 2.41 -13.09
CA ALA A 160 9.90 2.83 -13.73
C ALA A 160 10.84 1.63 -13.95
N MET A 161 11.01 0.78 -12.94
CA MET A 161 11.78 -0.48 -13.07
C MET A 161 11.20 -1.38 -14.18
N VAL A 162 9.87 -1.53 -14.24
CA VAL A 162 9.22 -2.32 -15.29
C VAL A 162 9.50 -1.75 -16.68
N HIS A 163 9.38 -0.43 -16.85
CA HIS A 163 9.67 0.23 -18.12
C HIS A 163 11.15 0.11 -18.53
N MET A 164 12.07 0.11 -17.56
CA MET A 164 13.51 -0.08 -17.79
C MET A 164 13.85 -1.50 -18.22
N ALA A 165 13.20 -2.52 -17.62
CA ALA A 165 13.49 -3.93 -17.86
C ALA A 165 13.07 -4.45 -19.24
N GLY A 166 12.34 -3.66 -20.05
CA GLY A 166 11.81 -4.12 -21.32
C GLY A 166 11.83 -3.07 -22.41
N GLN A 167 11.88 -3.54 -23.66
CA GLN A 167 11.85 -2.67 -24.85
C GLN A 167 10.41 -2.31 -25.22
N TYR A 168 9.76 -1.51 -24.37
CA TYR A 168 8.34 -1.22 -24.50
C TYR A 168 8.02 0.06 -25.27
N MET A 169 8.95 1.02 -25.24
CA MET A 169 8.78 2.39 -25.71
C MET A 169 9.31 2.57 -27.14
N ASN A 170 8.97 3.71 -27.75
CA ASN A 170 9.45 4.16 -29.06
C ASN A 170 10.97 4.23 -29.19
N GLN A 171 11.67 4.41 -28.06
CA GLN A 171 13.13 4.43 -27.98
C GLN A 171 13.60 3.80 -26.66
N PRO A 172 14.83 3.27 -26.61
CA PRO A 172 15.41 2.74 -25.36
C PRO A 172 15.51 3.81 -24.28
N ILE A 173 15.28 3.43 -23.03
CA ILE A 173 15.48 4.29 -21.86
C ILE A 173 16.95 4.15 -21.46
N ALA A 174 17.72 5.24 -21.54
CA ALA A 174 19.16 5.20 -21.33
C ALA A 174 19.54 5.26 -19.84
N GLU A 175 18.88 6.14 -19.08
CA GLU A 175 19.21 6.41 -17.68
C GLU A 175 18.05 5.99 -16.76
N TRP A 176 18.38 5.51 -15.57
CA TRP A 176 17.36 5.14 -14.56
C TRP A 176 16.49 6.34 -14.14
N THR A 177 17.04 7.57 -14.22
CA THR A 177 16.29 8.80 -13.97
C THR A 177 15.21 9.03 -15.02
N ASP A 178 15.47 8.66 -16.28
CA ASP A 178 14.51 8.79 -17.37
C ASP A 178 13.35 7.81 -17.18
N ALA A 179 13.62 6.61 -16.66
CA ALA A 179 12.59 5.65 -16.31
C ALA A 179 11.66 6.19 -15.21
N ILE A 180 12.23 6.82 -14.17
CA ILE A 180 11.46 7.46 -13.09
C ILE A 180 10.65 8.63 -13.64
N TYR A 181 11.26 9.49 -14.44
CA TYR A 181 10.61 10.60 -15.12
C TYR A 181 9.41 10.13 -15.95
N LEU A 182 9.61 9.11 -16.80
CA LEU A 182 8.55 8.52 -17.62
C LEU A 182 7.40 8.00 -16.76
N SER A 183 7.72 7.25 -15.71
CA SER A 183 6.70 6.73 -14.80
C SER A 183 5.93 7.85 -14.10
N PHE A 184 6.59 8.95 -13.71
CA PHE A 184 5.92 10.14 -13.21
C PHE A 184 5.04 10.78 -14.26
N MET A 185 5.49 10.92 -15.52
CA MET A 185 4.69 11.53 -16.59
C MET A 185 3.42 10.73 -16.90
N ILE A 186 3.52 9.39 -16.92
CA ILE A 186 2.37 8.50 -17.09
C ILE A 186 1.43 8.62 -15.89
N THR A 187 1.97 8.50 -14.68
CA THR A 187 1.17 8.50 -13.45
C THR A 187 0.49 9.85 -13.25
N SER A 188 1.19 10.96 -13.47
CA SER A 188 0.61 12.32 -13.35
C SER A 188 -0.30 12.72 -14.51
N THR A 189 -0.42 11.87 -15.55
CA THR A 189 -1.19 12.16 -16.77
C THR A 189 -0.72 13.39 -17.55
N ILE A 190 0.53 13.84 -17.35
CA ILE A 190 1.12 14.97 -18.07
C ILE A 190 1.51 14.55 -19.49
N GLY A 191 2.26 13.46 -19.62
CA GLY A 191 2.57 12.82 -20.90
C GLY A 191 3.16 13.74 -21.98
N PHE A 192 4.33 14.35 -21.73
CA PHE A 192 5.01 15.23 -22.70
C PHE A 192 5.33 14.58 -24.05
N GLY A 193 5.42 13.24 -24.09
CA GLY A 193 5.41 12.46 -25.33
C GLY A 193 6.79 12.10 -25.88
N GLU A 194 7.89 12.38 -25.16
CA GLU A 194 9.23 11.94 -25.56
C GLU A 194 9.34 10.39 -25.58
N TYR A 195 8.73 9.76 -24.57
CA TYR A 195 8.59 8.31 -24.46
C TYR A 195 7.12 7.91 -24.55
N TYR A 196 6.78 7.02 -25.48
CA TYR A 196 5.43 6.47 -25.63
C TYR A 196 5.47 4.97 -25.98
N PRO A 197 4.49 4.17 -25.50
CA PRO A 197 4.50 2.73 -25.67
C PRO A 197 4.17 2.35 -27.12
N VAL A 198 5.06 1.58 -27.76
CA VAL A 198 4.86 1.06 -29.13
C VAL A 198 4.48 -0.41 -29.14
N SER A 199 5.00 -1.19 -28.18
CA SER A 199 4.69 -2.62 -28.05
C SER A 199 3.31 -2.86 -27.44
N ALA A 200 2.70 -4.03 -27.75
CA ALA A 200 1.42 -4.42 -27.16
C ALA A 200 1.50 -4.54 -25.63
N LEU A 201 2.58 -5.14 -25.12
CA LEU A 201 2.81 -5.27 -23.68
C LEU A 201 3.05 -3.90 -23.02
N GLY A 202 3.83 -3.02 -23.65
CA GLY A 202 4.03 -1.65 -23.18
C GLY A 202 2.73 -0.86 -23.04
N LYS A 203 1.84 -0.96 -24.03
CA LYS A 203 0.52 -0.32 -23.98
C LYS A 203 -0.33 -0.86 -22.83
N LEU A 204 -0.27 -2.17 -22.59
CA LEU A 204 -0.95 -2.81 -21.46
C LEU A 204 -0.41 -2.31 -20.11
N ILE A 205 0.92 -2.28 -19.94
CA ILE A 205 1.58 -1.82 -18.70
C ILE A 205 1.18 -0.38 -18.39
N VAL A 206 1.27 0.51 -19.38
CA VAL A 206 0.87 1.92 -19.22
C VAL A 206 -0.61 2.03 -18.86
N SER A 207 -1.49 1.22 -19.48
CA SER A 207 -2.92 1.22 -19.15
C SER A 207 -3.19 0.80 -17.71
N VAL A 208 -2.51 -0.26 -17.23
CA VAL A 208 -2.60 -0.72 -15.83
C VAL A 208 -2.10 0.36 -14.88
N GLN A 209 -0.98 1.01 -15.21
CA GLN A 209 -0.42 2.11 -14.43
C GLN A 209 -1.41 3.29 -14.31
N SER A 210 -2.08 3.66 -15.41
CA SER A 210 -3.09 4.74 -15.40
C SER A 210 -4.33 4.39 -14.57
N ILE A 211 -4.81 3.14 -14.62
CA ILE A 211 -5.95 2.69 -13.80
C ILE A 211 -5.61 2.80 -12.30
N PHE A 212 -4.39 2.41 -11.93
CA PHE A 212 -3.93 2.55 -10.55
C PHE A 212 -3.91 4.03 -10.12
N TYR A 213 -3.40 4.94 -10.95
CA TYR A 213 -3.37 6.35 -10.62
C TYR A 213 -4.76 6.94 -10.34
N LEU A 214 -5.75 6.62 -11.15
CA LEU A 214 -7.13 7.07 -10.93
C LEU A 214 -7.66 6.61 -9.57
N SER A 215 -7.41 5.35 -9.21
CA SER A 215 -7.77 4.79 -7.91
C SER A 215 -7.03 5.49 -6.77
N TYR A 216 -5.76 5.83 -7.00
CA TYR A 216 -4.93 6.53 -6.03
C TYR A 216 -5.41 7.97 -5.76
N ILE A 217 -5.77 8.75 -6.80
CA ILE A 217 -6.34 10.10 -6.61
C ILE A 217 -7.64 10.04 -5.81
N ALA A 218 -8.54 9.11 -6.14
CA ALA A 218 -9.81 8.96 -5.42
C ALA A 218 -9.57 8.69 -3.93
N LEU A 219 -8.62 7.80 -3.61
CA LEU A 219 -8.20 7.51 -2.24
C LEU A 219 -7.57 8.75 -1.58
N PHE A 220 -6.68 9.44 -2.28
CA PHE A 220 -6.02 10.64 -1.77
C PHE A 220 -7.04 11.73 -1.41
N ILE A 221 -7.98 12.03 -2.30
CA ILE A 221 -9.07 12.99 -2.05
C ILE A 221 -9.94 12.53 -0.87
N SER A 222 -10.32 11.25 -0.82
CA SER A 222 -11.12 10.68 0.27
C SER A 222 -10.42 10.87 1.62
N PHE A 223 -9.13 10.52 1.72
CA PHE A 223 -8.34 10.74 2.93
C PHE A 223 -8.25 12.23 3.28
N PHE A 224 -7.89 13.11 2.36
CA PHE A 224 -7.76 14.53 2.67
C PHE A 224 -9.08 15.20 3.10
N ASN A 225 -10.20 14.80 2.49
CA ASN A 225 -11.53 15.26 2.89
C ASN A 225 -11.94 14.75 4.28
N MET A 226 -11.52 13.55 4.68
CA MET A 226 -11.70 13.07 6.06
C MET A 226 -10.86 13.86 7.09
N GLY A 227 -9.77 14.49 6.66
CA GLY A 227 -8.97 15.36 7.52
C GLY A 227 -9.62 16.72 7.81
N SER A 228 -10.41 17.24 6.87
CA SER A 228 -11.12 18.52 7.03
C SER A 228 -12.44 18.38 7.80
N ASN A 229 -13.13 17.24 7.67
CA ASN A 229 -14.29 16.88 8.49
C ASN A 229 -13.88 15.92 9.59
N ARG A 230 -13.84 16.40 10.85
CA ARG A 230 -13.65 15.57 12.08
C ARG A 230 -14.81 14.58 12.34
N GLY A 231 -15.27 13.81 11.34
CA GLY A 231 -16.31 12.80 11.50
C GLY A 231 -16.71 12.02 10.25
N GLY A 232 -15.75 11.52 9.47
CA GLY A 232 -16.01 10.70 8.27
C GLY A 232 -15.66 9.21 8.42
N TYR A 233 -16.54 8.34 7.91
CA TYR A 233 -16.53 6.86 7.86
C TYR A 233 -16.47 6.08 9.18
N PHE A 234 -15.54 6.36 10.10
CA PHE A 234 -15.39 5.58 11.34
C PHE A 234 -16.35 6.00 12.48
N GLN A 235 -17.18 7.03 12.29
CA GLN A 235 -18.04 7.56 13.35
C GLN A 235 -19.45 6.97 13.37
N ARG A 236 -19.91 6.28 12.30
CA ARG A 236 -21.22 5.62 12.30
C ARG A 236 -21.37 4.51 13.36
N GLN A 237 -20.27 4.05 13.98
CA GLN A 237 -20.31 3.05 15.04
C GLN A 237 -20.37 3.62 16.47
N ARG A 238 -20.27 4.95 16.68
CA ARG A 238 -20.29 5.53 18.03
C ARG A 238 -21.62 6.17 18.46
N GLU A 239 -22.65 6.15 17.63
CA GLU A 239 -23.95 6.75 17.93
C GLU A 239 -25.05 5.75 18.30
N LYS A 240 -24.67 4.51 18.66
CA LYS A 240 -25.62 3.48 19.13
C LYS A 240 -25.29 2.85 20.48
N ASP A 241 -24.61 3.59 21.36
CA ASP A 241 -24.54 3.28 22.79
C ASP A 241 -25.01 4.50 23.61
#